data_AF-A0A1I8ART7-F1
#
_entry.id   AF-A0A1I8ART7-F1
#
_cell.length_a   1.000
_cell.length_b   1.000
_cell.length_c   1.000
_cell.angle_alpha   90.00
_cell.angle_beta   90.00
_cell.angle_gamma   90.00
#
_symmetry.space_group_name_H-M   'P 1'
#
loop_
_entity.id
_entity.type
_entity.pdbx_description
1 polymer ?
#
loop_
_entity_poly.entity_id
_entity_poly.type
_entity_poly.pdbx_seq_one_letter_code
_entity_poly.pdbx_strand_id
1 'polypeptide(L)'
;MTKMIQSVVILAACFSLGLACRKFENASSDRGTCLGPHNNTERGQCSRSENNCAAGYTCRSNPAFFGLWECCSTTNEEMYRQAHTKTCLNGKNAIGEMHSITETYQYFVPKLAKSCGDMDCGEGNTCEQVNQYFARCCESEA
;
A
#
# COMPACT_ATOMS: atom_id res chain seq x y z
N MET A 1 27.93 -48.58 3.96
CA MET A 1 26.96 -47.72 3.24
C MET A 1 26.41 -46.71 4.22
N THR A 2 26.94 -45.49 4.15
CA THR A 2 26.72 -44.37 5.06
C THR A 2 25.60 -43.49 4.50
N LYS A 3 24.59 -43.17 5.30
CA LYS A 3 23.70 -42.01 5.06
C LYS A 3 23.60 -41.17 6.33
N MET A 4 24.42 -40.12 6.35
CA MET A 4 24.16 -38.89 7.11
C MET A 4 23.01 -38.16 6.43
N ILE A 5 22.00 -37.69 7.17
CA ILE A 5 21.29 -36.44 6.85
C ILE A 5 21.02 -35.71 8.17
N GLN A 6 21.88 -34.72 8.45
CA GLN A 6 21.57 -33.59 9.32
C GLN A 6 20.45 -32.77 8.67
N SER A 7 19.45 -32.36 9.46
CA SER A 7 18.61 -31.19 9.17
C SER A 7 18.01 -30.69 10.48
N VAL A 8 18.90 -30.18 11.34
CA VAL A 8 18.57 -29.14 12.31
C VAL A 8 19.12 -27.85 11.70
N VAL A 9 18.46 -26.73 11.97
CA VAL A 9 18.82 -25.34 11.61
C VAL A 9 18.18 -24.83 10.31
N ILE A 10 16.91 -24.40 10.40
CA ILE A 10 16.44 -23.22 9.66
C ILE A 10 15.94 -22.19 10.68
N LEU A 11 16.87 -21.29 11.00
CA LEU A 11 16.69 -19.87 11.32
C LEU A 11 15.68 -19.48 12.41
N ALA A 12 16.06 -19.79 13.65
CA ALA A 12 15.97 -18.78 14.71
C ALA A 12 17.15 -17.79 14.53
N ALA A 13 16.98 -16.77 13.68
CA ALA A 13 18.00 -15.74 13.43
C ALA A 13 17.48 -14.30 13.64
N CYS A 14 16.56 -14.08 14.60
CA CYS A 14 16.16 -12.73 15.03
C CYS A 14 16.60 -12.37 16.46
N PHE A 15 17.46 -13.16 17.13
CA PHE A 15 17.71 -12.96 18.59
C PHE A 15 19.11 -12.50 19.03
N SER A 16 20.11 -12.39 18.14
CA SER A 16 21.51 -12.18 18.61
C SER A 16 22.20 -10.90 18.14
N LEU A 17 21.54 -10.07 17.35
CA LEU A 17 22.02 -8.74 16.98
C LEU A 17 20.84 -7.80 17.25
N GLY A 18 21.04 -6.73 18.01
CA GLY A 18 20.01 -5.74 18.36
C GLY A 18 19.40 -4.98 17.19
N LEU A 19 19.32 -5.58 16.00
CA LEU A 19 18.45 -5.16 14.93
C LEU A 19 17.03 -5.54 15.32
N ALA A 20 16.26 -4.52 15.70
CA ALA A 20 14.81 -4.62 15.76
C ALA A 20 14.32 -5.24 14.44
N CYS A 21 13.84 -6.49 14.49
CA CYS A 21 13.03 -7.07 13.42
C CYS A 21 11.75 -6.21 13.37
N ARG A 22 11.82 -5.06 12.69
CA ARG A 22 10.66 -4.22 12.41
C ARG A 22 9.76 -5.06 11.54
N LYS A 23 8.64 -5.46 12.13
CA LYS A 23 7.49 -6.00 11.43
C LYS A 23 7.18 -5.00 10.31
N PHE A 24 7.55 -5.32 9.08
CA PHE A 24 7.06 -4.62 7.89
C PHE A 24 5.58 -4.99 7.77
N GLU A 25 4.74 -4.40 8.62
CA GLU A 25 3.32 -4.28 8.33
C GLU A 25 3.24 -3.28 7.18
N ASN A 26 3.44 -3.78 5.96
CA ASN A 26 3.17 -3.05 4.75
C ASN A 26 1.79 -2.42 4.91
N ALA A 27 1.70 -1.09 4.91
CA ALA A 27 0.41 -0.40 4.96
C ALA A 27 -0.52 -0.81 3.79
N SER A 28 0.04 -1.46 2.76
CA SER A 28 -0.68 -2.11 1.66
C SER A 28 -1.36 -3.45 2.02
N SER A 29 -1.08 -4.05 3.18
CA SER A 29 -1.58 -5.37 3.58
C SER A 29 -2.92 -5.31 4.34
N ASP A 30 -3.38 -4.13 4.76
CA ASP A 30 -4.68 -3.98 5.41
C ASP A 30 -5.81 -3.92 4.36
N ARG A 31 -6.16 -5.11 3.87
CA ARG A 31 -7.49 -5.58 3.43
C ARG A 31 -8.49 -4.53 2.90
N GLY A 32 -8.07 -3.77 1.90
CA GLY A 32 -8.92 -2.97 1.03
C GLY A 32 -8.73 -1.48 1.25
N THR A 33 -8.42 -0.80 0.15
CA THR A 33 -8.30 0.65 0.02
C THR A 33 -9.35 1.47 0.78
N CYS A 34 -10.57 0.93 0.89
CA CYS A 34 -11.66 1.62 1.56
C CYS A 34 -11.52 1.68 3.09
N LEU A 35 -10.73 0.80 3.72
CA LEU A 35 -10.75 0.67 5.17
C LEU A 35 -10.34 1.96 5.90
N GLY A 36 -9.35 2.74 5.41
CA GLY A 36 -8.89 3.95 6.12
C GLY A 36 -8.77 3.74 7.65
N PRO A 37 -8.87 4.78 8.50
CA PRO A 37 -8.95 4.59 9.95
C PRO A 37 -10.40 4.44 10.45
N HIS A 38 -11.38 4.68 9.58
CA HIS A 38 -12.78 4.65 9.95
C HIS A 38 -13.22 3.21 9.81
N ASN A 39 -13.78 2.67 10.89
CA ASN A 39 -14.40 1.36 10.86
C ASN A 39 -15.52 1.41 9.82
N ASN A 40 -15.23 1.02 8.57
CA ASN A 40 -16.20 0.95 7.49
C ASN A 40 -17.08 -0.26 7.74
N THR A 41 -17.96 -0.13 8.74
CA THR A 41 -19.01 -1.11 9.04
C THR A 41 -20.02 -1.19 7.89
N GLU A 42 -20.06 -0.17 7.01
CA GLU A 42 -20.79 -0.19 5.75
C GLU A 42 -19.89 -0.59 4.59
N ARG A 43 -19.46 -1.86 4.55
CA ARG A 43 -19.07 -2.48 3.28
C ARG A 43 -20.33 -2.65 2.43
N GLY A 44 -20.63 -1.64 1.63
CA GLY A 44 -21.66 -1.72 0.59
C GLY A 44 -21.04 -2.17 -0.72
N GLN A 45 -21.61 -3.19 -1.35
CA GLN A 45 -21.38 -3.39 -2.78
C GLN A 45 -22.13 -2.31 -3.54
N CYS A 46 -21.51 -1.79 -4.59
CA CYS A 46 -22.17 -0.88 -5.49
C CYS A 46 -22.08 -1.36 -6.93
N SER A 47 -22.85 -0.74 -7.82
CA SER A 47 -22.74 -0.97 -9.26
C SER A 47 -22.17 0.28 -9.92
N ARG A 48 -21.36 0.09 -10.97
CA ARG A 48 -20.78 1.19 -11.76
C ARG A 48 -21.87 2.13 -12.31
N SER A 49 -23.05 1.61 -12.59
CA SER A 49 -24.15 2.32 -13.25
C SER A 49 -25.07 3.08 -12.29
N GLU A 50 -25.19 2.66 -11.03
CA GLU A 50 -26.26 3.15 -10.15
C GLU A 50 -25.76 3.96 -8.95
N ASN A 51 -24.45 3.94 -8.65
CA ASN A 51 -23.80 4.61 -7.51
C ASN A 51 -24.73 4.70 -6.27
N ASN A 52 -25.17 3.54 -5.80
CA ASN A 52 -26.08 3.34 -4.68
C ASN A 52 -25.40 3.52 -3.30
N CYS A 53 -24.29 4.26 -3.26
CA CYS A 53 -23.58 4.54 -2.02
C CYS A 53 -24.29 5.63 -1.21
N ALA A 54 -24.23 5.52 0.12
CA ALA A 54 -24.77 6.53 1.02
C ALA A 54 -24.06 7.89 0.84
N ALA A 55 -24.69 8.96 1.32
CA ALA A 55 -24.08 10.29 1.31
C ALA A 55 -22.72 10.28 2.02
N GLY A 56 -21.70 10.87 1.39
CA GLY A 56 -20.32 10.84 1.89
C GLY A 56 -19.50 9.64 1.42
N TYR A 57 -20.06 8.77 0.56
CA TYR A 57 -19.38 7.63 -0.03
C TYR A 57 -19.37 7.71 -1.56
N THR A 58 -18.36 7.08 -2.16
CA THR A 58 -18.15 7.00 -3.61
C THR A 58 -17.99 5.54 -4.02
N CYS A 59 -18.72 5.12 -5.04
CA CYS A 59 -18.56 3.80 -5.63
C CYS A 59 -17.27 3.71 -6.45
N ARG A 60 -16.40 2.74 -6.14
CA ARG A 60 -15.14 2.52 -6.86
C ARG A 60 -14.89 1.07 -7.17
N SER A 61 -14.05 0.80 -8.18
CA SER A 61 -13.54 -0.54 -8.41
C SER A 61 -12.57 -0.93 -7.31
N ASN A 62 -12.69 -2.17 -6.84
CA ASN A 62 -11.74 -2.76 -5.92
C ASN A 62 -10.56 -3.33 -6.73
N PRO A 63 -9.34 -2.77 -6.62
CA PRO A 63 -8.20 -3.24 -7.40
C PRO A 63 -7.71 -4.62 -6.98
N ALA A 64 -8.01 -5.07 -5.75
CA ALA A 64 -7.69 -6.42 -5.29
C ALA A 64 -8.67 -7.47 -5.83
N PHE A 65 -9.87 -7.05 -6.27
CA PHE A 65 -10.91 -7.94 -6.76
C PHE A 65 -11.54 -7.39 -8.04
N PHE A 66 -10.98 -7.79 -9.19
CA PHE A 66 -11.49 -7.39 -10.51
C PHE A 66 -12.99 -7.62 -10.65
N GLY A 67 -13.69 -6.55 -11.08
CA GLY A 67 -15.13 -6.58 -11.30
C GLY A 67 -15.97 -6.33 -10.06
N LEU A 68 -15.38 -6.30 -8.86
CA LEU A 68 -16.09 -5.85 -7.65
C LEU A 68 -16.00 -4.34 -7.51
N TRP A 69 -17.14 -3.76 -7.17
CA TRP A 69 -17.28 -2.34 -6.86
C TRP A 69 -17.76 -2.20 -5.42
N GLU A 70 -17.14 -1.28 -4.69
CA GLU A 70 -17.41 -1.05 -3.28
C GLU A 70 -17.61 0.43 -3.00
N CYS A 71 -18.44 0.73 -2.00
CA CYS A 71 -18.60 2.08 -1.46
C CYS A 71 -17.41 2.42 -0.56
N CYS A 72 -16.64 3.42 -0.97
CA CYS A 72 -15.53 4.00 -0.22
C CYS A 72 -15.97 5.31 0.41
N SER A 73 -15.60 5.60 1.65
CA SER A 73 -15.73 6.97 2.17
C SER A 73 -14.99 7.93 1.24
N THR A 74 -15.64 9.02 0.82
CA THR A 74 -15.04 10.00 -0.10
C THR A 74 -13.72 10.56 0.45
N THR A 75 -13.61 10.71 1.77
CA THR A 75 -12.35 11.14 2.41
C THR A 75 -11.26 10.07 2.30
N ASN A 76 -11.58 8.79 2.54
CA ASN A 76 -10.59 7.72 2.41
C ASN A 76 -10.13 7.58 0.95
N GLU A 77 -11.07 7.75 0.02
CA GLU A 77 -10.77 7.70 -1.40
C GLU A 77 -9.79 8.79 -1.83
N GLU A 78 -10.03 10.02 -1.36
CA GLU A 78 -9.13 11.14 -1.61
C GLU A 78 -7.73 10.86 -1.08
N MET A 79 -7.63 10.39 0.18
CA MET A 79 -6.36 10.10 0.84
C MET A 79 -5.59 8.97 0.14
N TYR A 80 -6.31 7.94 -0.33
CA TYR A 80 -5.72 6.88 -1.13
C TYR A 80 -5.22 7.41 -2.48
N ARG A 81 -6.02 8.22 -3.17
CA ARG A 81 -5.65 8.79 -4.47
C ARG A 81 -4.40 9.64 -4.38
N GLN A 82 -4.30 10.47 -3.34
CA GLN A 82 -3.09 11.27 -3.07
C GLN A 82 -1.85 10.40 -2.88
N ALA A 83 -1.97 9.30 -2.15
CA ALA A 83 -0.86 8.37 -1.93
C ALA A 83 -0.43 7.64 -3.22
N HIS A 84 -1.35 7.43 -4.15
CA HIS A 84 -1.13 6.65 -5.38
C HIS A 84 -0.71 7.48 -6.60
N THR A 85 -0.47 8.78 -6.46
CA THR A 85 0.05 9.59 -7.57
C THR A 85 1.50 9.20 -7.90
N LYS A 86 1.84 9.22 -9.19
CA LYS A 86 3.22 8.97 -9.67
C LYS A 86 4.20 10.10 -9.31
N THR A 87 3.67 11.25 -8.90
CA THR A 87 4.42 12.46 -8.62
C THR A 87 4.23 12.86 -7.17
N CYS A 88 5.32 13.22 -6.52
CA CYS A 88 5.41 13.72 -5.16
C CYS A 88 5.12 15.23 -5.08
N LEU A 89 4.91 15.75 -3.86
CA LEU A 89 4.63 17.18 -3.65
C LEU A 89 5.81 18.07 -4.04
N ASN A 90 7.03 17.54 -3.98
CA ASN A 90 8.24 18.20 -4.50
C ASN A 90 8.35 18.15 -6.04
N GLY A 91 7.35 17.61 -6.75
CA GLY A 91 7.36 17.48 -8.21
C GLY A 91 8.21 16.34 -8.75
N LYS A 92 8.90 15.57 -7.90
CA LYS A 92 9.70 14.40 -8.29
C LYS A 92 8.86 13.13 -8.41
N ASN A 93 9.44 12.05 -8.93
CA ASN A 93 8.71 10.79 -9.04
C ASN A 93 8.56 10.11 -7.68
N ALA A 94 7.41 9.50 -7.47
CA ALA A 94 7.21 8.55 -6.39
C ALA A 94 7.96 7.25 -6.72
N ILE A 95 8.57 6.65 -5.70
CA ILE A 95 9.23 5.34 -5.81
C ILE A 95 8.17 4.24 -5.71
N GLY A 96 8.22 3.28 -6.63
CA GLY A 96 7.26 2.18 -6.67
C GLY A 96 7.49 1.24 -7.84
N GLU A 97 6.53 0.34 -8.06
CA GLU A 97 6.59 -0.69 -9.09
C GLU A 97 5.53 -0.44 -10.17
N MET A 98 5.90 -0.65 -11.43
CA MET A 98 4.94 -0.69 -12.53
C MET A 98 4.49 -2.13 -12.74
N HIS A 99 3.21 -2.40 -12.49
CA HIS A 99 2.61 -3.70 -12.75
C HIS A 99 1.89 -3.70 -14.09
N SER A 100 1.97 -4.82 -14.80
CA SER A 100 1.29 -5.05 -16.07
C SER A 100 0.27 -6.17 -15.90
N ILE A 101 -0.98 -5.93 -16.26
CA ILE A 101 -2.03 -6.98 -16.31
C ILE A 101 -2.17 -7.50 -17.74
N THR A 102 -2.03 -6.61 -18.72
CA THR A 102 -1.99 -6.92 -20.15
C THR A 102 -0.91 -6.07 -20.81
N GLU A 103 -0.51 -6.38 -22.04
CA GLU A 103 0.47 -5.59 -22.80
C GLU A 103 0.10 -4.09 -22.91
N THR A 104 -1.20 -3.77 -22.86
CA THR A 104 -1.72 -2.41 -22.97
C THR A 104 -2.16 -1.80 -21.63
N TYR A 105 -2.24 -2.59 -20.56
CA TYR A 105 -2.75 -2.14 -19.27
C TYR A 105 -1.69 -2.28 -18.18
N GLN A 106 -1.10 -1.13 -17.86
CA GLN A 106 -0.10 -0.98 -16.80
C GLN A 106 -0.60 -0.01 -15.73
N TYR A 107 -0.28 -0.30 -14.47
CA TYR A 107 -0.59 0.56 -13.34
C TYR A 107 0.60 0.64 -12.39
N PHE A 108 0.76 1.81 -11.76
CA PHE A 108 1.84 2.08 -10.83
C PHE A 108 1.36 1.86 -9.39
N VAL A 109 2.17 1.18 -8.62
CA VAL A 109 1.96 0.93 -7.19
C VAL A 109 3.13 1.58 -6.43
N PRO A 110 2.92 2.70 -5.73
CA PRO A 110 3.98 3.31 -4.94
C PRO A 110 4.36 2.45 -3.75
N LYS A 111 5.60 2.61 -3.29
CA LYS A 111 6.03 2.11 -2.00
C LYS A 111 5.35 2.95 -0.92
N LEU A 112 4.44 2.35 -0.16
CA LEU A 112 3.63 3.01 0.88
C LEU A 112 3.89 2.46 2.29
N ALA A 113 3.80 3.34 3.28
CA ALA A 113 3.83 3.04 4.70
C ALA A 113 2.80 3.90 5.44
N LYS A 114 2.56 3.64 6.73
CA LYS A 114 1.68 4.46 7.55
C LYS A 114 2.31 5.82 7.87
N SER A 115 3.59 5.79 8.22
CA SER A 115 4.36 6.97 8.56
C SER A 115 5.77 6.90 7.96
N CYS A 116 6.42 8.05 7.80
CA CYS A 116 7.83 8.07 7.41
C CYS A 116 8.76 7.40 8.42
N GLY A 117 8.34 7.32 9.69
CA GLY A 117 9.08 6.58 10.71
C GLY A 117 9.12 5.07 10.43
N ASP A 118 8.16 4.54 9.68
CA ASP A 118 8.02 3.10 9.36
C ASP A 118 8.62 2.74 8.00
N MET A 119 9.25 3.70 7.32
CA MET A 119 9.62 3.59 5.93
C MET A 119 11.12 3.75 5.73
N ASP A 120 11.70 2.81 4.98
CA ASP A 120 13.04 2.93 4.44
C ASP A 120 12.96 3.20 2.94
N CYS A 121 13.44 4.35 2.49
CA CYS A 121 13.41 4.76 1.09
C CYS A 121 14.68 4.42 0.32
N GLY A 122 15.72 3.92 0.99
CA GLY A 122 17.04 3.73 0.39
C GLY A 122 17.77 5.04 0.08
N GLU A 123 19.01 4.93 -0.37
CA GLU A 123 19.86 6.07 -0.71
C GLU A 123 19.29 6.89 -1.87
N GLY A 124 19.48 8.21 -1.81
CA GLY A 124 19.04 9.13 -2.87
C GLY A 124 17.54 9.44 -2.87
N ASN A 125 16.76 8.87 -1.94
CA ASN A 125 15.32 9.08 -1.84
C ASN A 125 14.92 9.71 -0.50
N THR A 126 13.80 10.41 -0.49
CA THR A 126 13.20 11.01 0.71
C THR A 126 11.83 10.40 0.97
N CYS A 127 11.44 10.39 2.24
CA CYS A 127 10.07 10.05 2.59
C CYS A 127 9.20 11.32 2.65
N GLU A 128 8.01 11.22 2.09
CA GLU A 128 6.96 12.23 2.16
C GLU A 128 5.77 11.67 2.95
N GLN A 129 5.38 12.36 4.02
CA GLN A 129 4.12 12.10 4.70
C GLN A 129 2.98 12.73 3.88
N VAL A 130 2.33 11.93 3.04
CA VAL A 130 1.31 12.39 2.09
C VAL A 130 0.08 12.90 2.84
N ASN A 131 -0.37 12.13 3.83
CA ASN A 131 -1.46 12.48 4.72
C ASN A 131 -1.35 11.68 6.02
N GLN A 132 -2.37 11.78 6.88
CA GLN A 132 -2.38 11.09 8.18
C GLN A 132 -2.38 9.55 8.12
N TYR A 133 -2.59 8.93 6.95
CA TYR A 133 -2.61 7.47 6.79
C TYR A 133 -1.48 6.92 5.95
N PHE A 134 -0.93 7.74 5.07
CA PHE A 134 0.04 7.29 4.08
C PHE A 134 1.29 8.18 4.10
N ALA A 135 2.41 7.49 4.13
CA ALA A 135 3.72 7.97 3.75
C ALA A 135 4.18 7.23 2.50
N ARG A 136 5.01 7.87 1.68
CA ARG A 136 5.59 7.28 0.47
C ARG A 136 7.04 7.71 0.30
N CYS A 137 7.76 6.97 -0.52
CA CYS A 137 9.11 7.34 -0.95
C CYS A 137 9.07 8.14 -2.25
N CYS A 138 9.96 9.13 -2.35
CA CYS A 138 10.10 10.05 -3.46
C CYS A 138 11.57 10.20 -3.83
N GLU A 139 11.89 10.45 -5.09
CA GLU A 139 13.24 10.85 -5.48
C GLU A 139 13.62 12.16 -4.77
N SER A 140 14.88 12.28 -4.31
CA SER A 140 15.38 13.50 -3.68
C SER A 140 15.57 14.63 -4.70
N GLU A 141 15.62 15.86 -4.21
CA GLU A 141 16.19 16.97 -4.99
C GLU A 141 17.70 16.74 -5.14
N ALA A 142 18.18 16.83 -6.39
CA ALA A 142 19.59 16.62 -6.74
C ALA A 142 20.44 17.83 -6.37
#